data_AF-A0A1J4S8L8-F1
#
_entry.id   AF-A0A1J4S8L8-F1
#
_cell.length_a   1.000
_cell.length_b   1.000
_cell.length_c   1.000
_cell.angle_alpha   90.00
_cell.angle_beta   90.00
_cell.angle_gamma   90.00
#
_symmetry.space_group_name_H-M   'P 1'
#
loop_
_entity.id
_entity.type
_entity.pdbx_description
1 polymer ?
#
loop_
_entity_poly.entity_id
_entity_poly.type
_entity_poly.pdbx_seq_one_letter_code
_entity_poly.pdbx_strand_id
1 'polypeptide(L)'
;MKKPTLYFETTIISYLAARPSRDIIVQAHQQITADWWESCRQQYELYISEMVIQEIAIGNGEAVKRRQSFISSLKILNLTDEVHQLAKELAKFLRLPKRAEIDALHLGFAIEYEMDYLLTWNCSHLANGGIIGKLKEYELEGGRPVPVIVTPEELLSGG
;
A
#
# COMPACT_ATOMS: atom_id res chain seq x y z
N MET A 1 0.21 -14.68 20.04
CA MET A 1 -0.74 -14.53 18.93
C MET A 1 0.05 -14.11 17.69
N LYS A 2 -0.30 -14.60 16.51
CA LYS A 2 0.34 -14.19 15.24
C LYS A 2 -0.05 -12.73 14.97
N LYS A 3 0.92 -11.89 14.60
CA LYS A 3 0.65 -10.49 14.23
C LYS A 3 -0.01 -10.47 12.84
N PRO A 4 -1.02 -9.60 12.60
CA PRO A 4 -1.55 -9.40 11.27
C PRO A 4 -0.47 -8.90 10.31
N THR A 5 -0.53 -9.35 9.07
CA THR A 5 0.32 -8.94 7.97
C THR A 5 -0.20 -7.65 7.34
N LEU A 6 0.70 -6.73 7.01
CA LEU A 6 0.35 -5.44 6.46
C LEU A 6 1.29 -5.08 5.32
N TYR A 7 0.69 -4.85 4.15
CA TYR A 7 1.39 -4.46 2.94
C TYR A 7 1.35 -2.95 2.75
N PHE A 8 2.50 -2.33 2.53
CA PHE A 8 2.57 -0.90 2.18
C PHE A 8 2.51 -0.69 0.68
N GLU A 9 1.58 0.17 0.28
CA GLU A 9 1.68 0.88 -0.99
C GLU A 9 2.72 2.02 -0.90
N THR A 10 3.30 2.40 -2.04
CA THR A 10 4.45 3.31 -2.14
C THR A 10 4.25 4.68 -1.52
N THR A 11 3.03 5.22 -1.49
CA THR A 11 2.74 6.51 -0.84
C THR A 11 3.16 6.52 0.63
N ILE A 12 3.04 5.40 1.34
CA ILE A 12 3.41 5.29 2.76
C ILE A 12 4.90 5.59 2.95
N ILE A 13 5.75 4.91 2.18
CA ILE A 13 7.21 5.11 2.25
C ILE A 13 7.58 6.52 1.76
N SER A 14 6.86 7.03 0.78
CA SER A 14 7.08 8.37 0.24
C SER A 14 6.78 9.46 1.28
N TYR A 15 5.69 9.34 2.04
CA TYR A 15 5.36 10.30 3.09
C TYR A 15 6.29 10.22 4.30
N LEU A 16 6.73 9.02 4.70
CA LEU A 16 7.71 8.85 5.78
C LEU A 16 9.06 9.54 5.48
N ALA A 17 9.50 9.48 4.23
CA ALA A 17 10.83 9.99 3.84
C ALA A 17 10.84 11.41 3.28
N ALA A 18 9.66 11.95 2.96
CA ALA A 18 9.52 13.28 2.40
C ALA A 18 9.83 14.36 3.44
N ARG A 19 10.33 15.50 2.97
CA ARG A 19 10.41 16.70 3.81
C ARG A 19 8.98 17.22 4.06
N PRO A 20 8.72 17.91 5.17
CA PRO A 20 7.43 18.53 5.43
C PRO A 20 6.95 19.34 4.21
N SER A 21 5.76 19.01 3.73
CA SER A 21 5.13 19.72 2.62
C SER A 21 4.64 21.10 3.06
N ARG A 22 4.52 22.03 2.10
CA ARG A 22 3.82 23.30 2.32
C ARG A 22 2.32 23.18 2.09
N ASP A 23 1.89 22.11 1.43
CA ASP A 23 0.49 21.76 1.31
C ASP A 23 0.00 21.15 2.62
N ILE A 24 -1.00 21.77 3.23
CA ILE A 24 -1.51 21.42 4.57
C ILE A 24 -2.05 19.98 4.59
N ILE A 25 -2.72 19.54 3.52
CA ILE A 25 -3.30 18.19 3.45
C ILE A 25 -2.18 17.17 3.37
N VAL A 26 -1.20 17.41 2.49
CA VAL A 26 -0.03 16.52 2.38
C VAL A 26 0.77 16.49 3.68
N GLN A 27 0.94 17.64 4.34
CA GLN A 27 1.62 17.72 5.62
C GLN A 27 0.88 16.93 6.70
N ALA A 28 -0.44 16.99 6.75
CA ALA A 28 -1.25 16.18 7.67
C ALA A 28 -1.06 14.68 7.42
N HIS A 29 -1.13 14.22 6.17
CA HIS A 29 -0.88 12.81 5.85
C HIS A 29 0.54 12.38 6.22
N GLN A 30 1.55 13.23 6.01
CA GLN A 30 2.92 12.96 6.45
C GLN A 30 2.98 12.77 7.97
N GLN A 31 2.33 13.65 8.74
CA GLN A 31 2.30 13.57 10.20
C GLN A 31 1.59 12.28 10.67
N ILE A 32 0.39 12.01 10.16
CA ILE A 32 -0.38 10.80 10.50
C ILE A 32 0.43 9.53 10.17
N THR A 33 1.11 9.50 9.02
CA THR A 33 1.94 8.35 8.64
C THR A 33 3.12 8.16 9.60
N ALA A 34 3.77 9.26 10.02
CA ALA A 34 4.84 9.23 10.99
C ALA A 34 4.34 8.75 12.37
N ASP A 35 3.24 9.30 12.85
CA ASP A 35 2.62 8.93 14.13
C ASP A 35 2.25 7.44 14.14
N TRP A 36 1.65 6.93 13.07
CA TRP A 36 1.32 5.50 12.93
C TRP A 36 2.57 4.64 12.90
N TRP A 37 3.62 5.06 12.19
CA TRP A 37 4.86 4.32 12.12
C TRP A 37 5.52 4.18 13.49
N GLU A 38 5.55 5.26 14.26
CA GLU A 38 6.16 5.26 15.60
C GLU A 38 5.35 4.43 16.60
N SER A 39 4.02 4.59 16.59
CA SER A 39 3.13 4.03 17.63
C SER A 39 2.57 2.63 17.32
N CYS A 40 2.27 2.33 16.05
CA CYS A 40 1.43 1.19 15.69
C CYS A 40 2.17 0.09 14.91
N ARG A 41 3.21 0.42 14.11
CA ARG A 41 3.83 -0.55 13.18
C ARG A 41 4.28 -1.87 13.84
N GLN A 42 4.68 -1.82 15.13
CA GLN A 42 5.15 -3.00 15.87
C GLN A 42 4.06 -4.04 16.11
N GLN A 43 2.79 -3.69 15.92
CA GLN A 43 1.66 -4.59 16.05
C GLN A 43 1.49 -5.50 14.82
N TYR A 44 2.19 -5.20 13.72
CA TYR A 44 2.05 -5.87 12.42
C TYR A 44 3.33 -6.57 11.97
N GLU A 45 3.20 -7.51 11.05
CA GLU A 45 4.29 -7.96 10.18
C GLU A 45 4.25 -7.15 8.88
N LEU A 46 5.33 -6.43 8.59
CA LEU A 46 5.33 -5.41 7.55
C LEU A 46 5.97 -5.93 6.26
N TYR A 47 5.26 -5.71 5.15
CA TYR A 47 5.64 -6.15 3.81
C TYR A 47 5.62 -5.00 2.82
N ILE A 48 6.53 -5.06 1.86
CA ILE A 48 6.55 -4.28 0.63
C ILE A 48 6.75 -5.23 -0.55
N SER A 49 6.59 -4.76 -1.78
CA SER A 49 6.96 -5.53 -2.96
C SER A 49 8.21 -4.97 -3.63
N GLU A 50 8.82 -5.77 -4.51
CA GLU A 50 9.88 -5.30 -5.43
C GLU A 50 9.46 -4.06 -6.22
N MET A 51 8.16 -3.92 -6.50
CA MET A 51 7.59 -2.75 -7.16
C MET A 51 7.79 -1.47 -6.33
N VAL A 52 7.49 -1.51 -5.03
CA VAL A 52 7.76 -0.39 -4.11
C VAL A 52 9.23 0.00 -4.14
N ILE A 53 10.15 -0.97 -4.17
CA ILE A 53 11.60 -0.73 -4.26
C ILE A 53 11.95 0.03 -5.53
N GLN A 54 11.36 -0.34 -6.67
CA GLN A 54 11.59 0.34 -7.95
C GLN A 54 11.09 1.78 -7.92
N GLU A 55 9.89 2.03 -7.40
CA GLU A 55 9.33 3.39 -7.35
C GLU A 55 10.10 4.32 -6.41
N ILE A 56 10.53 3.82 -5.25
CA ILE A 56 11.31 4.63 -4.32
C ILE A 56 12.77 4.82 -4.75
N ALA A 57 13.25 4.08 -5.75
CA ALA A 57 14.57 4.29 -6.34
C ALA A 57 14.60 5.49 -7.30
N ILE A 58 13.43 5.96 -7.76
CA ILE A 58 13.33 7.07 -8.72
C ILE A 58 13.37 8.41 -7.97
N GLY A 59 14.28 9.31 -8.37
CA GLY A 59 14.39 10.66 -7.83
C GLY A 59 15.83 11.04 -7.45
N ASN A 60 16.00 12.09 -6.64
CA ASN A 60 17.32 12.50 -6.20
C ASN A 60 17.93 11.55 -5.16
N GLY A 61 19.26 11.45 -5.13
CA GLY A 61 19.97 10.49 -4.29
C GLY A 61 19.73 10.64 -2.79
N GLU A 62 19.49 11.86 -2.29
CA GLU A 62 19.15 12.07 -0.87
C GLU A 62 17.78 11.51 -0.50
N ALA A 63 16.77 11.73 -1.35
CA ALA A 63 15.43 11.21 -1.14
C ALA A 63 15.38 9.69 -1.26
N VAL A 64 16.15 9.11 -2.20
CA VAL A 64 16.31 7.67 -2.32
C VAL A 64 16.92 7.08 -1.05
N LYS A 65 18.03 7.65 -0.55
CA LYS A 65 18.67 7.19 0.69
C LYS A 65 17.73 7.23 1.90
N ARG A 66 16.94 8.30 2.04
CA ARG A 66 15.93 8.39 3.12
C ARG A 66 14.84 7.33 2.99
N ARG A 67 14.31 7.09 1.79
CA ARG A 67 13.31 6.03 1.58
C ARG A 67 13.88 4.64 1.87
N GLN A 68 15.11 4.38 1.45
CA GLN A 68 15.81 3.12 1.69
C GLN A 68 15.99 2.82 3.19
N SER A 69 16.22 3.83 4.05
CA SER A 69 16.35 3.59 5.49
C SER A 69 15.05 3.12 6.16
N PHE A 70 13.88 3.44 5.60
CA PHE A 70 12.60 2.95 6.14
C PHE A 70 12.30 1.51 5.73
N ILE A 71 12.75 1.10 4.55
CA ILE A 71 12.42 -0.21 4.01
C ILE A 71 13.42 -1.32 4.35
N SER A 72 14.60 -0.98 4.91
CA SER A 72 15.69 -1.94 5.12
C SER A 72 15.36 -3.10 6.09
N SER A 73 14.32 -2.94 6.91
CA SER A 73 13.86 -3.96 7.86
C SER A 73 12.57 -4.66 7.45
N LEU A 74 12.00 -4.27 6.31
CA LEU A 74 10.72 -4.78 5.83
C LEU A 74 10.92 -6.05 5.00
N LYS A 75 9.92 -6.94 5.06
CA LYS A 75 9.90 -8.14 4.22
C LYS A 75 9.52 -7.75 2.79
N ILE A 76 10.11 -8.40 1.80
CA ILE A 76 9.90 -8.09 0.38
C ILE A 76 9.13 -9.26 -0.26
N LEU A 77 8.03 -8.93 -0.95
CA LEU A 77 7.25 -9.83 -1.78
C LEU A 77 7.77 -9.76 -3.23
N ASN A 78 7.97 -10.93 -3.82
CA ASN A 78 8.55 -11.07 -5.16
C ASN A 78 7.46 -10.97 -6.22
N LEU A 79 7.76 -10.32 -7.35
CA LEU A 79 6.83 -10.34 -8.48
C LEU A 79 6.80 -11.73 -9.12
N THR A 80 5.65 -12.41 -9.04
CA THR A 80 5.42 -13.69 -9.72
C THR A 80 4.47 -13.54 -10.91
N ASP A 81 4.37 -14.56 -11.75
CA ASP A 81 3.42 -14.58 -12.86
C ASP A 81 1.97 -14.55 -12.35
N GLU A 82 1.68 -15.18 -11.21
CA GLU A 82 0.36 -15.16 -10.56
C GLU A 82 -0.03 -13.75 -10.13
N VAL A 83 0.88 -13.02 -9.47
CA VAL A 83 0.66 -11.61 -9.09
C VAL A 83 0.37 -10.77 -10.33
N HIS A 84 1.18 -10.94 -11.38
CA HIS A 84 1.05 -10.14 -12.60
C HIS A 84 -0.26 -10.45 -13.35
N GLN A 85 -0.67 -11.72 -13.39
CA GLN A 85 -1.92 -12.14 -14.01
C GLN A 85 -3.13 -11.64 -13.21
N LEU A 86 -3.07 -11.73 -11.89
CA LEU A 86 -4.12 -11.23 -10.99
C LEU A 86 -4.26 -9.70 -11.10
N ALA A 87 -3.15 -8.97 -11.15
CA ALA A 87 -3.18 -7.51 -11.35
C ALA A 87 -3.89 -7.12 -12.65
N LYS A 88 -3.65 -7.84 -13.76
CA LYS A 88 -4.34 -7.60 -15.04
C LYS A 88 -5.84 -7.89 -14.95
N GLU A 89 -6.20 -8.97 -14.28
CA GLU A 89 -7.60 -9.33 -14.03
C GLU A 89 -8.32 -8.24 -13.23
N LEU A 90 -7.72 -7.81 -12.11
CA LEU A 90 -8.26 -6.76 -11.25
C LEU A 90 -8.36 -5.43 -11.99
N ALA A 91 -7.35 -5.04 -12.76
CA ALA A 91 -7.39 -3.82 -13.57
C ALA A 91 -8.58 -3.82 -14.55
N LYS A 92 -8.83 -4.95 -15.20
CA LYS A 92 -9.96 -5.14 -16.12
C LYS A 92 -11.30 -5.11 -15.37
N PHE A 93 -11.40 -5.84 -14.25
CA PHE A 93 -12.61 -5.93 -13.43
C PHE A 93 -13.01 -4.55 -12.88
N LEU A 94 -12.06 -3.85 -12.27
CA LEU A 94 -12.26 -2.52 -11.69
C LEU A 94 -12.44 -1.42 -12.74
N ARG A 95 -12.10 -1.71 -14.01
CA ARG A 95 -12.03 -0.76 -15.13
C ARG A 95 -11.08 0.39 -14.85
N LEU A 96 -9.90 0.06 -14.31
CA LEU A 96 -8.88 1.05 -14.02
C LEU A 96 -8.37 1.68 -15.34
N PRO A 97 -8.11 2.99 -15.36
CA PRO A 97 -7.45 3.60 -16.50
C PRO A 97 -6.03 3.04 -16.62
N LYS A 98 -5.48 3.00 -17.85
CA LYS A 98 -4.11 2.48 -18.09
C LYS A 98 -3.03 3.06 -17.16
N ARG A 99 -3.19 4.33 -16.75
CA ARG A 99 -2.28 5.00 -15.81
C ARG A 99 -2.28 4.43 -14.39
N ALA A 100 -3.28 3.62 -14.03
CA ALA A 100 -3.46 2.99 -12.72
C ALA A 100 -3.16 1.48 -12.76
N GLU A 101 -2.47 0.98 -13.79
CA GLU A 101 -2.01 -0.42 -13.84
C GLU A 101 -1.05 -0.75 -12.68
N ILE A 102 -0.29 0.24 -12.19
CA ILE A 102 0.57 0.10 -11.01
C ILE A 102 -0.26 -0.13 -9.74
N ASP A 103 -1.39 0.57 -9.59
CA ASP A 103 -2.29 0.37 -8.44
C ASP A 103 -2.86 -1.06 -8.43
N ALA A 104 -3.13 -1.62 -9.60
CA ALA A 104 -3.58 -3.01 -9.72
C ALA A 104 -2.52 -4.02 -9.28
N LEU A 105 -1.22 -3.71 -9.46
CA LEU A 105 -0.13 -4.55 -8.96
C LEU A 105 -0.09 -4.56 -7.43
N HIS A 106 -0.27 -3.41 -6.76
CA HIS A 106 -0.36 -3.37 -5.30
C HIS A 106 -1.49 -4.28 -4.77
N LEU A 107 -2.66 -4.24 -5.40
CA LEU A 107 -3.76 -5.15 -5.08
C LEU A 107 -3.39 -6.61 -5.36
N GLY A 108 -2.79 -6.88 -6.52
CA GLY A 108 -2.34 -8.21 -6.89
C GLY A 108 -1.37 -8.81 -5.88
N PHE A 109 -0.39 -8.03 -5.40
CA PHE A 109 0.52 -8.45 -4.34
C PHE A 109 -0.23 -8.77 -3.05
N ALA A 110 -1.08 -7.85 -2.60
CA ALA A 110 -1.74 -8.01 -1.31
C ALA A 110 -2.75 -9.17 -1.31
N ILE A 111 -3.41 -9.44 -2.45
CA ILE A 111 -4.36 -10.54 -2.60
C ILE A 111 -3.64 -11.88 -2.82
N GLU A 112 -2.65 -11.94 -3.72
CA GLU A 112 -1.94 -13.21 -4.03
C GLU A 112 -1.21 -13.76 -2.80
N TYR A 113 -0.62 -12.87 -2.00
CA TYR A 113 0.10 -13.24 -0.78
C TYR A 113 -0.77 -13.28 0.47
N GLU A 114 -2.10 -13.16 0.32
CA GLU A 114 -3.08 -13.25 1.42
C GLU A 114 -2.76 -12.31 2.59
N MET A 115 -2.45 -11.05 2.26
CA MET A 115 -2.19 -10.03 3.28
C MET A 115 -3.48 -9.69 4.03
N ASP A 116 -3.36 -9.45 5.33
CA ASP A 116 -4.52 -9.05 6.15
C ASP A 116 -4.92 -7.60 5.84
N TYR A 117 -3.93 -6.72 5.61
CA TYR A 117 -4.13 -5.29 5.35
C TYR A 117 -3.31 -4.78 4.16
N LEU A 118 -3.90 -3.85 3.40
CA LEU A 118 -3.20 -2.98 2.45
C LEU A 118 -3.29 -1.54 2.96
N LEU A 119 -2.15 -0.92 3.26
CA LEU A 119 -2.06 0.44 3.77
C LEU A 119 -1.66 1.41 2.66
N THR A 120 -2.48 2.43 2.41
CA THR A 120 -2.28 3.37 1.30
C THR A 120 -2.89 4.76 1.58
N TRP A 121 -2.35 5.80 0.95
CA TRP A 121 -3.01 7.10 0.80
C TRP A 121 -3.60 7.34 -0.59
N ASN A 122 -3.54 6.35 -1.50
CA ASN A 122 -4.17 6.44 -2.82
C ASN A 122 -5.69 6.22 -2.72
N CYS A 123 -6.40 7.24 -2.26
CA CYS A 123 -7.86 7.23 -2.16
C CYS A 123 -8.57 7.41 -3.52
N SER A 124 -7.81 7.58 -4.61
CA SER A 124 -8.37 7.70 -5.97
C SER A 124 -8.54 6.34 -6.63
N HIS A 125 -7.64 5.40 -6.36
CA HIS A 125 -7.58 4.12 -7.07
C HIS A 125 -7.55 2.89 -6.15
N LEU A 126 -7.27 3.06 -4.85
CA LEU A 126 -7.22 1.95 -3.89
C LEU A 126 -8.20 2.15 -2.73
N ALA A 127 -7.93 3.12 -1.84
CA ALA A 127 -8.75 3.44 -0.67
C ALA A 127 -9.98 4.30 -1.04
N ASN A 128 -10.74 3.85 -2.05
CA ASN A 128 -11.97 4.50 -2.51
C ASN A 128 -13.17 3.60 -2.25
N GLY A 129 -14.25 4.13 -1.65
CA GLY A 129 -15.44 3.34 -1.35
C GLY A 129 -16.06 2.62 -2.56
N GLY A 130 -15.99 3.21 -3.76
CA GLY A 130 -16.44 2.57 -5.00
C GLY A 130 -15.52 1.45 -5.47
N ILE A 131 -14.21 1.57 -5.28
CA ILE A 131 -13.24 0.50 -5.57
C ILE A 131 -13.38 -0.63 -4.55
N ILE A 132 -13.44 -0.30 -3.26
CA ILE A 132 -13.64 -1.27 -2.18
C ILE A 132 -14.95 -2.03 -2.37
N GLY A 133 -16.03 -1.34 -2.76
CA GLY A 133 -17.31 -1.98 -3.08
C GLY A 133 -17.19 -3.02 -4.21
N LYS A 134 -16.54 -2.64 -5.32
CA LYS A 134 -16.28 -3.58 -6.43
C LYS A 134 -15.37 -4.74 -6.01
N LEU A 135 -14.36 -4.50 -5.18
CA LEU A 135 -13.50 -5.58 -4.70
C LEU A 135 -14.26 -6.58 -3.83
N LYS A 136 -15.27 -6.13 -3.08
CA LYS A 136 -16.19 -7.04 -2.38
C LYS A 136 -17.06 -7.83 -3.35
N GLU A 137 -17.54 -7.21 -4.43
CA GLU A 137 -18.24 -7.93 -5.50
C GLU A 137 -17.34 -8.99 -6.14
N TYR A 138 -16.08 -8.66 -6.42
CA TYR A 138 -15.08 -9.60 -6.93
C TYR A 138 -14.94 -10.84 -6.04
N GLU A 139 -14.81 -10.64 -4.72
CA GLU A 139 -14.74 -11.74 -3.76
C GLU A 139 -16.03 -12.60 -3.75
N LEU A 140 -17.20 -11.95 -3.79
CA LEU A 140 -18.50 -12.64 -3.82
C LEU A 140 -18.75 -13.43 -5.12
N GLU A 141 -18.17 -13.01 -6.23
CA GLU A 141 -18.27 -13.70 -7.53
C GLU A 141 -17.30 -14.89 -7.65
N GLY A 142 -16.64 -15.28 -6.55
CA GLY A 142 -15.69 -16.40 -6.50
C GLY A 142 -14.24 -15.97 -6.73
N GLY A 143 -13.96 -14.67 -6.69
CA GLY A 143 -12.61 -14.13 -6.64
C GLY A 143 -11.89 -14.46 -5.33
N ARG A 144 -10.60 -14.12 -5.29
CA ARG A 144 -9.75 -14.34 -4.10
C ARG A 144 -10.11 -13.37 -2.97
N PRO A 145 -9.86 -13.73 -1.70
CA PRO A 145 -10.07 -12.84 -0.55
C PRO A 145 -9.32 -11.52 -0.70
N VAL A 146 -9.99 -10.42 -0.40
CA VAL A 146 -9.40 -9.08 -0.53
C VAL A 146 -8.91 -8.59 0.85
N PRO A 147 -7.67 -8.04 0.94
CA PRO A 147 -7.19 -7.45 2.20
C PRO A 147 -8.07 -6.29 2.64
N VAL A 148 -8.06 -5.97 3.93
CA VAL A 148 -8.67 -4.74 4.40
C VAL A 148 -7.83 -3.56 3.90
N ILE A 149 -8.38 -2.77 2.98
CA ILE A 149 -7.75 -1.57 2.45
C ILE A 149 -8.02 -0.41 3.41
N VAL A 150 -6.96 0.17 3.95
CA VAL A 150 -7.03 1.18 5.01
C VAL A 150 -6.00 2.28 4.80
N THR A 151 -6.26 3.42 5.40
CA THR A 151 -5.32 4.52 5.57
C THR A 151 -4.59 4.41 6.92
N PRO A 152 -3.42 5.07 7.09
CA PRO A 152 -2.78 5.17 8.39
C PRO A 152 -3.68 5.76 9.48
N GLU A 153 -4.56 6.71 9.12
CA GLU A 153 -5.53 7.31 10.05
C GLU A 153 -6.49 6.28 10.64
N GLU A 154 -6.98 5.34 9.83
CA GLU A 154 -7.90 4.29 10.29
C GLU A 154 -7.23 3.24 11.20
N LEU A 155 -5.91 3.09 11.11
CA LEU A 155 -5.13 2.18 11.96
C LEU A 155 -4.50 2.87 13.18
N LEU A 156 -4.54 4.20 13.25
CA LEU A 156 -4.19 4.90 14.47
C LEU A 156 -5.24 4.55 15.52
N SER A 157 -4.79 3.85 16.56
CA SER A 157 -5.59 3.72 17.78
C SER A 157 -5.80 5.13 18.31
N GLY A 158 -7.05 5.62 18.30
CA GLY A 158 -7.39 6.92 18.87
C GLY A 158 -6.80 7.04 20.29
N GLY A 159 -6.18 8.17 20.57
CA GLY A 159 -5.66 8.49 21.91
C GLY A 159 -6.73 8.48 22.99
#